data_AF-A0A1A8ZFY6-F1
#
_entry.id   AF-A0A1A8ZFY6-F1
#
_cell.length_a   1.000
_cell.length_b   1.000
_cell.length_c   1.000
_cell.angle_alpha   90.00
_cell.angle_beta   90.00
_cell.angle_gamma   90.00
#
_symmetry.space_group_name_H-M   'P 1'
#
loop_
_entity.id
_entity.type
_entity.pdbx_description
1 polymer ?
#
loop_
_entity_poly.entity_id
_entity_poly.type
_entity_poly.pdbx_seq_one_letter_code
_entity_poly.pdbx_strand_id
1 'polypeptide(L)' 'MAKSKNHTNHNQNRKAHKNGIKKPKVHKFMSRKGLDPKFFKNQKYCLKGIIKKKKELKLKEKQNKKN' A
#
# COMPACT_ATOMS: atom_id res chain seq x y z
N MET A 1 -19.20 -3.85 52.41
CA MET A 1 -18.73 -3.95 51.01
C MET A 1 -17.22 -3.93 50.98
N ALA A 2 -16.57 -4.97 50.47
CA ALA A 2 -15.11 -5.00 50.35
C ALA A 2 -14.67 -4.26 49.07
N LYS A 3 -13.67 -3.39 49.17
CA LYS A 3 -13.15 -2.64 48.02
C LYS A 3 -12.32 -3.56 47.13
N SER A 4 -12.61 -3.60 45.83
CA SER A 4 -11.80 -4.29 44.82
C SER A 4 -10.63 -3.43 44.33
N LYS A 5 -9.68 -4.03 43.60
CA LYS A 5 -8.59 -3.28 42.98
C LYS A 5 -9.10 -2.45 41.81
N ASN A 6 -8.85 -1.14 41.84
CA ASN A 6 -9.37 -0.18 40.85
C ASN A 6 -8.62 -0.19 39.50
N HIS A 7 -7.34 -0.58 39.47
CA HIS A 7 -6.55 -0.65 38.23
C HIS A 7 -5.38 -1.65 38.33
N THR A 8 -5.06 -2.34 37.24
CA THR A 8 -3.84 -3.17 37.12
C THR A 8 -3.36 -3.31 35.68
N ASN A 9 -2.07 -3.10 35.46
CA ASN A 9 -1.38 -3.33 34.18
C ASN A 9 -0.46 -4.58 34.24
N HIS A 10 -0.54 -5.37 35.32
CA HIS A 10 0.44 -6.41 35.64
C HIS A 10 0.65 -7.45 34.53
N ASN A 11 -0.42 -7.81 33.81
CA ASN A 11 -0.38 -8.87 32.81
C ASN A 11 -0.45 -8.37 31.35
N GLN A 12 -0.55 -7.06 31.10
CA GLN A 12 -0.78 -6.60 29.72
C GLN A 12 0.46 -6.82 28.85
N ASN A 13 1.65 -6.51 29.38
CA ASN A 13 2.91 -6.74 28.65
C ASN A 13 3.10 -8.22 28.32
N ARG A 14 2.90 -9.12 29.28
CA ARG A 14 3.01 -10.57 29.04
C ARG A 14 2.05 -11.05 27.94
N LYS A 15 0.81 -10.56 27.92
CA LYS A 15 -0.16 -10.87 26.85
C LYS A 15 0.27 -10.32 25.49
N ALA A 16 0.77 -9.08 25.44
CA ALA A 16 1.25 -8.47 24.21
C ALA A 16 2.45 -9.23 23.62
N HIS A 17 3.34 -9.74 24.49
CA HIS A 17 4.50 -10.52 24.08
C HIS A 17 4.21 -12.00 23.79
N LYS A 18 3.09 -12.58 24.26
CA LYS A 18 2.73 -13.99 24.03
C LYS A 18 2.73 -14.36 22.54
N ASN A 19 2.25 -13.46 21.67
CA ASN A 19 2.25 -13.62 20.21
C ASN A 19 3.29 -12.71 19.52
N GLY A 20 4.08 -11.98 20.31
CA GLY A 20 4.98 -10.93 19.88
C GLY A 20 4.28 -9.66 19.41
N ILE A 21 4.92 -8.51 19.65
CA ILE A 21 4.47 -7.21 19.15
C ILE A 21 4.71 -7.16 17.64
N LYS A 22 3.64 -7.20 16.84
CA LYS A 22 3.74 -7.20 15.38
C LYS A 22 4.02 -5.79 14.87
N LYS A 23 5.06 -5.66 14.04
CA LYS A 23 5.36 -4.42 13.30
C LYS A 23 4.51 -4.35 12.03
N PRO A 24 4.18 -3.14 11.52
CA PRO A 24 3.53 -3.01 10.22
C PRO A 24 4.40 -3.61 9.11
N LYS A 25 3.75 -4.21 8.10
CA LYS A 25 4.45 -4.74 6.92
C LYS A 25 4.86 -3.58 6.02
N VAL A 26 6.13 -3.57 5.60
CA VAL A 26 6.63 -2.60 4.63
C VAL A 26 6.40 -3.16 3.23
N HIS A 27 5.63 -2.45 2.42
CA HIS A 27 5.41 -2.76 1.00
C HIS A 27 6.22 -1.79 0.14
N LYS A 28 6.71 -2.26 -1.02
CA LYS A 28 7.52 -1.43 -1.95
C LYS A 28 6.82 -0.14 -2.40
N PHE A 29 5.48 -0.18 -2.52
CA PHE A 29 4.68 0.96 -2.94
C PHE A 29 3.60 1.23 -1.89
N MET A 30 3.60 2.44 -1.33
CA MET A 30 2.54 2.90 -0.43
C MET A 30 1.34 3.46 -1.20
N SER A 31 0.22 3.63 -0.50
CA SER A 31 -0.94 4.38 -1.02
C SER A 31 -0.57 5.84 -1.31
N ARG A 32 -1.18 6.40 -2.36
CA ARG A 32 -1.03 7.82 -2.74
C ARG A 32 -2.08 8.73 -2.10
N LYS A 33 -2.97 8.18 -1.27
CA LYS A 33 -4.04 8.94 -0.61
C LYS A 33 -3.42 9.95 0.36
N GLY A 34 -3.78 11.22 0.22
CA GLY A 34 -3.26 12.32 1.05
C GLY A 34 -1.91 12.88 0.63
N LEU A 35 -1.32 12.38 -0.46
CA LEU A 35 -0.14 13.00 -1.09
C LEU A 35 -0.55 14.11 -2.07
N ASP A 36 0.41 14.88 -2.58
CA ASP A 36 0.15 16.03 -3.45
C ASP A 36 -0.81 15.70 -4.63
N PRO A 37 -2.04 16.25 -4.60
CA PRO A 37 -3.02 16.01 -5.64
C PRO A 37 -2.55 16.47 -7.03
N LYS A 38 -1.78 17.56 -7.12
CA LYS A 38 -1.35 18.14 -8.41
C LYS A 38 -0.32 17.24 -9.09
N PHE A 39 0.71 16.86 -8.36
CA PHE A 39 1.76 15.96 -8.86
C PHE A 39 1.19 14.59 -9.27
N PHE A 40 0.39 13.95 -8.41
CA PHE A 40 -0.13 12.62 -8.70
C PHE A 40 -1.20 12.60 -9.79
N LYS A 41 -1.96 13.69 -9.95
CA LYS A 41 -2.86 13.87 -11.11
C LYS A 41 -2.07 13.94 -12.41
N ASN A 42 -0.99 14.72 -12.45
CA ASN A 42 -0.11 14.77 -13.61
C ASN A 42 0.50 13.39 -13.92
N GLN A 43 1.09 12.74 -12.92
CA GLN A 43 1.71 11.43 -13.08
C GLN A 43 0.71 10.36 -13.57
N LYS A 44 -0.55 10.43 -13.13
CA LYS A 44 -1.63 9.56 -13.64
C LYS A 44 -1.83 9.74 -15.16
N TYR A 45 -1.85 10.98 -15.65
CA TYR A 45 -1.98 11.24 -17.09
C TYR A 45 -0.74 10.81 -17.88
N CYS A 46 0.46 11.07 -17.37
CA CYS A 46 1.71 10.59 -17.98
C CYS A 46 1.71 9.06 -18.12
N LEU A 47 1.37 8.34 -17.05
CA LEU A 47 1.32 6.88 -17.05
C LEU A 47 0.26 6.36 -18.05
N LYS A 48 -0.90 7.02 -18.14
CA LYS A 48 -1.93 6.71 -19.15
C LYS A 48 -1.38 6.86 -20.57
N GLY A 49 -0.61 7.91 -20.84
CA GLY A 49 0.07 8.13 -22.12
C GLY A 49 1.09 7.02 -22.45
N ILE A 50 1.94 6.66 -21.49
CA ILE A 50 2.93 5.58 -21.64
C ILE A 50 2.25 4.24 -21.95
N ILE A 51 1.17 3.91 -21.23
CA ILE A 51 0.40 2.68 -21.45
C ILE A 51 -0.20 2.65 -22.86
N LYS A 52 -0.77 3.78 -23.33
CA LYS A 52 -1.31 3.90 -24.69
C LYS A 52 -0.22 3.66 -25.74
N LYS A 53 0.92 4.33 -25.62
CA LYS A 53 2.04 4.17 -26.56
C LYS A 53 2.56 2.74 -26.58
N LYS A 54 2.72 2.12 -25.41
CA LYS A 54 3.13 0.71 -25.28
C LYS A 54 2.14 -0.23 -25.97
N LYS A 55 0.82 0.04 -25.85
CA LYS A 55 -0.22 -0.75 -26.51
C LYS A 55 -0.15 -0.62 -28.03
N GLU A 56 0.04 0.59 -28.55
CA GLU A 56 0.21 0.85 -29.99
C GLU A 56 1.43 0.12 -30.55
N LEU A 57 2.58 0.22 -29.88
CA LEU A 57 3.81 -0.49 -30.28
C LEU A 57 3.58 -1.99 -30.33
N LYS A 58 2.97 -2.56 -29.29
CA LYS A 58 2.66 -4.00 -29.23
C LYS A 58 1.69 -4.44 -30.34
N LEU A 59 0.73 -3.59 -30.72
CA LEU A 59 -0.19 -3.89 -31.82
C LEU A 59 0.53 -3.89 -33.17
N LYS A 60 1.40 -2.89 -33.40
CA LYS A 60 2.23 -2.82 -34.62
C LYS A 60 3.15 -4.03 -34.76
N GLU A 61 3.85 -4.40 -33.68
CA GLU A 61 4.68 -5.61 -33.64
C GLU A 61 3.87 -6.88 -33.96
N LYS A 62 2.63 -6.98 -33.46
CA LYS A 62 1.75 -8.12 -33.74
C LYS A 62 1.31 -8.16 -35.20
N GLN A 63 1.01 -7.01 -35.81
CA GLN A 63 0.67 -6.91 -37.23
C GLN A 63 1.85 -7.31 -38.11
N ASN A 64 3.05 -6.80 -37.80
CA ASN A 64 4.27 -7.14 -38.52
C ASN A 64 4.66 -8.62 -38.42
N LYS A 65 4.30 -9.31 -37.34
CA LYS A 65 4.51 -10.76 -37.20
C LYS A 65 3.46 -11.62 -37.90
N LYS A 66 2.33 -11.02 -38.29
CA LYS A 66 1.21 -11.73 -38.93
C LYS A 66 1.31 -11.65 -40.47
N ASN A 67 1.90 -10.58 -40.97
CA ASN A 67 2.37 -10.46 -42.34
C ASN A 67 3.66 -11.27 -42.53
#